data_AF-A0A0M6W8W1-F1
#
_entry.id   AF-A0A0M6W8W1-F1
#
_cell.length_a   1.000
_cell.length_b   1.000
_cell.length_c   1.000
_cell.angle_alpha   90.00
_cell.angle_beta   90.00
_cell.angle_gamma   90.00
#
_symmetry.space_group_name_H-M   'P 1'
#
loop_
_entity.id
_entity.type
_entity.pdbx_description
1 polymer ?
#
loop_
_entity_poly.entity_id
_entity_poly.type
_entity_poly.pdbx_seq_one_letter_code
_entity_poly.pdbx_strand_id
1 'polypeptide(L)'
;MNQKNQLRKNPSRETCESIIRRILMTELTQNGKNRHFRKATDFMSYFESLYPASDALTKQVQRAVQSLHMPKDADGFFIVDKTAAQVEQEQCLGKLFADANVSLHPMEQVETVFLSVPSHMQELLLHTFEQSDLFAGQILTIVRTSNGLLIYTEDKKQLLSLLNRLINQQ
;
A
#
# COMPACT_ATOMS: atom_id res chain seq x y z
N MET A 1 -2.19 -26.22 -42.79
CA MET A 1 -2.82 -27.43 -42.23
C MET A 1 -3.78 -27.01 -41.12
N ASN A 2 -5.09 -27.13 -41.37
CA ASN A 2 -6.17 -26.79 -40.42
C ASN A 2 -6.28 -27.87 -39.34
N GLN A 3 -5.85 -27.58 -38.11
CA GLN A 3 -6.27 -28.34 -36.92
C GLN A 3 -7.54 -27.71 -36.35
N LYS A 4 -8.68 -27.90 -37.03
CA LYS A 4 -10.00 -27.62 -36.45
C LYS A 4 -10.44 -28.81 -35.60
N ASN A 5 -10.70 -28.53 -34.33
CA ASN A 5 -11.64 -29.24 -33.45
C ASN A 5 -11.36 -30.72 -33.17
N GLN A 6 -10.28 -31.01 -32.43
CA GLN A 6 -10.46 -31.99 -31.36
C GLN A 6 -11.35 -31.33 -30.31
N LEU A 7 -12.54 -31.89 -30.06
CA LEU A 7 -13.46 -31.49 -29.00
C LEU A 7 -12.68 -31.49 -27.67
N ARG A 8 -12.15 -30.33 -27.28
CA ARG A 8 -11.42 -30.19 -26.02
C ARG A 8 -12.41 -30.54 -24.91
N LYS A 9 -12.11 -31.60 -24.17
CA LYS A 9 -12.85 -31.97 -22.97
C LYS A 9 -12.91 -30.77 -22.04
N ASN A 10 -14.01 -30.62 -21.32
CA ASN A 10 -14.18 -29.54 -20.36
C ASN A 10 -13.02 -29.55 -19.34
N PRO A 11 -12.46 -28.38 -19.02
CA PRO A 11 -11.33 -28.27 -18.10
C PRO A 11 -11.71 -28.70 -16.69
N SER A 12 -10.73 -29.15 -15.92
CA SER A 12 -10.92 -29.42 -14.48
C SER A 12 -11.06 -28.10 -13.71
N ARG A 13 -11.46 -28.19 -12.44
CA ARG A 13 -11.65 -27.00 -11.58
C ARG A 13 -10.33 -26.26 -11.39
N GLU A 14 -9.27 -27.00 -11.09
CA GLU A 14 -7.92 -26.45 -10.90
C GLU A 14 -7.39 -25.78 -12.17
N THR A 15 -7.68 -26.35 -13.35
CA THR A 15 -7.36 -25.71 -14.63
C THR A 15 -8.13 -24.39 -14.79
N CYS A 16 -9.43 -24.37 -14.46
CA CYS A 16 -10.21 -23.13 -14.48
C CYS A 16 -9.64 -22.09 -13.51
N GLU A 17 -9.29 -22.48 -12.28
CA GLU A 17 -8.70 -21.59 -11.27
C GLU A 17 -7.39 -20.96 -11.77
N SER A 18 -6.50 -21.77 -12.36
CA SER A 18 -5.25 -21.30 -12.95
C SER A 18 -5.48 -20.32 -14.11
N ILE A 19 -6.44 -20.62 -15.00
CA ILE A 19 -6.81 -19.72 -16.10
C ILE A 19 -7.40 -18.40 -15.57
N ILE A 20 -8.31 -18.46 -14.59
CA ILE A 20 -8.91 -17.27 -13.96
C ILE A 20 -7.82 -16.39 -13.34
N ARG A 21 -6.90 -16.97 -12.56
CA ARG A 21 -5.77 -16.23 -11.99
C ARG A 21 -4.92 -15.57 -13.08
N ARG A 22 -4.62 -16.27 -14.17
CA ARG A 22 -3.83 -15.73 -15.28
C ARG A 22 -4.53 -14.57 -16.01
N ILE A 23 -5.84 -14.68 -16.26
CA ILE A 23 -6.64 -13.61 -16.85
C ILE A 23 -6.56 -12.37 -15.96
N LEU A 24 -6.80 -12.55 -14.67
CA LEU A 24 -6.80 -11.47 -13.71
C LEU A 24 -5.42 -10.83 -13.48
N MET A 25 -4.34 -11.61 -13.46
CA MET A 25 -2.97 -11.08 -13.37
C MET A 25 -2.59 -10.27 -14.62
N THR A 26 -3.09 -10.69 -15.78
CA THR A 26 -2.90 -9.94 -17.04
C THR A 26 -3.60 -8.59 -16.98
N GLU A 27 -4.85 -8.57 -16.49
CA GLU A 27 -5.58 -7.32 -16.24
C GLU A 27 -4.88 -6.39 -15.27
N LEU A 28 -4.36 -6.93 -14.16
CA LEU A 28 -3.61 -6.16 -13.19
C LEU A 28 -2.36 -5.52 -13.79
N THR A 29 -1.63 -6.27 -14.63
CA THR A 29 -0.41 -5.78 -15.28
C THR A 29 -0.72 -4.69 -16.32
N GLN A 30 -1.84 -4.79 -17.04
CA GLN A 30 -2.20 -3.83 -18.09
C GLN A 30 -2.86 -2.57 -17.53
N ASN A 31 -3.75 -2.71 -16.54
CA ASN A 31 -4.65 -1.65 -16.09
C ASN A 31 -4.37 -1.18 -14.65
N GLY A 32 -3.42 -1.81 -13.95
CA GLY A 32 -3.10 -1.58 -12.53
C GLY A 32 -4.15 -2.13 -11.55
N LYS A 33 -5.40 -2.33 -12.00
CA LYS A 33 -6.50 -2.96 -11.25
C LYS A 33 -7.44 -3.72 -12.18
N ASN A 34 -8.10 -4.74 -11.68
CA ASN A 34 -9.19 -5.40 -12.41
C ASN A 34 -10.41 -4.46 -12.53
N ARG A 35 -10.88 -4.24 -13.77
CA ARG A 35 -12.06 -3.40 -14.06
C ARG A 35 -13.14 -4.12 -14.86
N HIS A 36 -12.96 -5.42 -15.11
CA HIS A 36 -13.78 -6.16 -16.05
C HIS A 36 -14.51 -7.34 -15.39
N PHE A 37 -13.91 -7.95 -14.37
CA PHE A 37 -14.41 -9.19 -13.79
C PHE A 37 -15.04 -8.98 -12.40
N ARG A 38 -16.37 -9.16 -12.30
CA ARG A 38 -17.17 -9.07 -11.06
C ARG A 38 -17.81 -10.40 -10.68
N LYS A 39 -18.13 -11.24 -11.66
CA LYS A 39 -18.88 -12.50 -11.52
C LYS A 39 -18.31 -13.57 -12.47
N ALA A 40 -18.70 -14.82 -12.27
CA ALA A 40 -18.24 -15.94 -13.10
C ALA A 40 -18.62 -15.80 -14.58
N THR A 41 -19.76 -15.17 -14.87
CA THR A 41 -20.24 -14.90 -16.24
C THR A 41 -19.27 -14.05 -17.04
N ASP A 42 -18.53 -13.16 -16.39
CA ASP A 42 -17.63 -12.21 -17.05
C ASP A 42 -16.41 -12.93 -17.66
N PHE A 43 -16.09 -14.13 -17.16
CA PHE A 43 -15.02 -14.98 -17.69
C PHE A 43 -15.48 -15.84 -18.87
N MET A 44 -16.79 -15.97 -19.12
CA MET A 44 -17.32 -16.95 -20.07
C MET A 44 -16.84 -16.71 -21.50
N SER A 45 -16.77 -15.45 -21.94
CA SER A 45 -16.25 -15.09 -23.27
C SER A 45 -14.81 -15.60 -23.49
N TYR A 46 -13.97 -15.56 -22.45
CA TYR A 46 -12.61 -16.10 -22.50
C TYR A 46 -12.62 -17.63 -22.55
N PHE A 47 -13.45 -18.29 -21.73
CA PHE A 47 -13.52 -19.75 -21.71
C PHE A 47 -14.12 -20.34 -22.99
N GLU A 48 -15.13 -19.71 -23.58
CA GLU A 48 -15.78 -20.12 -24.83
C GLU A 48 -14.87 -19.96 -26.05
N SER A 49 -13.88 -19.06 -25.99
CA SER A 49 -12.83 -18.97 -27.02
C SER A 49 -11.83 -20.14 -26.97
N LEU A 50 -11.71 -20.81 -25.82
CA LEU A 50 -10.73 -21.88 -25.56
C LEU A 50 -11.33 -23.28 -25.56
N TYR A 51 -12.62 -23.40 -25.22
CA TYR A 51 -13.37 -24.63 -25.01
C TYR A 51 -14.77 -24.51 -25.62
N PRO A 52 -15.39 -25.61 -26.07
CA PRO A 52 -16.76 -25.59 -26.57
C PRO A 52 -17.73 -25.13 -25.48
N ALA A 53 -18.62 -24.18 -25.83
CA ALA A 53 -19.66 -23.69 -24.93
C ALA A 53 -20.55 -24.84 -24.45
N SER A 54 -20.69 -24.98 -23.13
CA SER A 54 -21.54 -26.00 -22.52
C SER A 54 -21.93 -25.60 -21.09
N ASP A 55 -23.11 -26.04 -20.63
CA ASP A 55 -23.55 -25.80 -19.24
C ASP A 55 -22.57 -26.36 -18.20
N ALA A 56 -21.92 -27.48 -18.52
CA ALA A 56 -20.91 -28.08 -17.67
C ALA A 56 -19.69 -27.18 -17.51
N LEU A 57 -19.25 -26.51 -18.58
CA LEU A 57 -18.18 -25.51 -18.53
C LEU A 57 -18.59 -24.33 -17.65
N THR A 58 -19.78 -23.77 -17.86
CA THR A 58 -20.31 -22.64 -17.06
C THR A 58 -20.32 -22.96 -15.57
N LYS A 59 -20.84 -24.13 -15.19
CA LYS A 59 -20.86 -24.60 -13.79
C LYS A 59 -19.45 -24.77 -13.23
N GLN A 60 -18.51 -25.24 -14.05
CA GLN A 60 -17.14 -25.45 -13.63
C GLN A 60 -16.40 -24.13 -13.37
N VAL A 61 -16.59 -23.14 -14.24
CA VAL A 61 -16.05 -21.78 -14.06
C VAL A 61 -16.66 -21.13 -12.82
N GLN A 62 -17.98 -21.25 -12.62
CA GLN A 62 -18.65 -20.74 -11.43
C GLN A 62 -18.08 -21.34 -10.13
N ARG A 63 -17.87 -22.66 -10.10
CA ARG A 63 -17.26 -23.36 -8.95
C ARG A 63 -15.83 -22.90 -8.69
N ALA A 64 -15.03 -22.71 -9.74
CA ALA A 64 -13.65 -22.23 -9.64
C ALA A 64 -13.58 -20.79 -9.09
N VAL A 65 -14.45 -19.88 -9.57
CA VAL A 65 -14.51 -18.51 -9.03
C VAL A 65 -14.88 -18.51 -7.54
N GLN A 66 -15.81 -19.38 -7.13
CA GLN A 66 -16.21 -19.51 -5.73
C GLN A 66 -15.09 -20.07 -4.83
N SER A 67 -14.34 -21.09 -5.30
CA SER A 67 -13.25 -21.68 -4.51
C SER A 67 -12.03 -20.77 -4.35
N LEU A 68 -11.85 -19.79 -5.22
CA LEU A 68 -10.75 -18.83 -5.11
C LEU A 68 -10.93 -17.82 -3.97
N HIS A 69 -12.14 -17.71 -3.38
CA HIS A 69 -12.45 -16.80 -2.27
C HIS A 69 -11.90 -15.37 -2.47
N MET A 70 -11.96 -14.88 -3.71
CA MET A 70 -11.39 -13.58 -4.06
C MET A 70 -12.20 -12.46 -3.41
N PRO A 71 -11.56 -11.56 -2.65
CA PRO A 71 -12.23 -10.38 -2.16
C PRO A 71 -12.65 -9.47 -3.31
N LYS A 72 -13.53 -8.52 -2.98
CA LYS A 72 -14.03 -7.53 -3.93
C LYS A 72 -13.72 -6.13 -3.46
N ASP A 73 -13.49 -5.24 -4.41
CA ASP A 73 -13.41 -3.81 -4.14
C ASP A 73 -14.80 -3.19 -3.91
N ALA A 74 -14.83 -1.88 -3.65
CA ALA A 74 -16.07 -1.13 -3.42
C ALA A 74 -17.02 -1.14 -4.63
N ASP A 75 -16.49 -1.31 -5.85
CA ASP A 75 -17.25 -1.37 -7.10
C ASP A 75 -17.68 -2.81 -7.47
N GLY A 76 -17.30 -3.79 -6.64
CA GLY A 76 -17.66 -5.20 -6.77
C GLY A 76 -16.75 -6.03 -7.70
N PHE A 77 -15.60 -5.50 -8.12
CA PHE A 77 -14.60 -6.22 -8.93
C PHE A 77 -13.69 -7.09 -8.05
N PHE A 78 -13.24 -8.23 -8.59
CA PHE A 78 -12.33 -9.12 -7.86
C PHE A 78 -10.95 -8.49 -7.66
N ILE A 79 -10.43 -8.60 -6.43
CA ILE A 79 -9.06 -8.30 -6.03
C ILE A 79 -8.30 -9.63 -5.92
N VAL A 80 -7.10 -9.70 -6.50
CA VAL A 80 -6.49 -10.99 -6.88
C VAL A 80 -5.07 -11.13 -6.34
N ASP A 81 -4.44 -10.00 -6.05
CA ASP A 81 -3.17 -9.84 -5.37
C ASP A 81 -3.30 -9.86 -3.83
N LYS A 82 -4.53 -9.82 -3.30
CA LYS A 82 -4.80 -9.75 -1.85
C LYS A 82 -5.85 -10.77 -1.40
N THR A 83 -5.68 -11.24 -0.18
CA THR A 83 -6.67 -12.04 0.55
C THR A 83 -7.75 -11.16 1.15
N ALA A 84 -8.92 -11.74 1.47
CA ALA A 84 -9.99 -10.99 2.12
C ALA A 84 -9.57 -10.36 3.45
N ALA A 85 -8.76 -11.07 4.25
CA ALA A 85 -8.20 -10.55 5.49
C ALA A 85 -7.28 -9.34 5.26
N GLN A 86 -6.44 -9.36 4.22
CA GLN A 86 -5.59 -8.21 3.87
C GLN A 86 -6.42 -7.00 3.46
N VAL A 87 -7.49 -7.20 2.67
CA VAL A 87 -8.40 -6.10 2.26
C VAL A 87 -9.11 -5.50 3.48
N GLU A 88 -9.55 -6.33 4.42
CA GLU A 88 -10.16 -5.85 5.67
C GLU A 88 -9.16 -5.06 6.54
N GLN A 89 -7.93 -5.55 6.67
CA GLN A 89 -6.86 -4.84 7.38
C GLN A 89 -6.53 -3.49 6.74
N GLU A 90 -6.44 -3.42 5.40
CA GLU A 90 -6.22 -2.17 4.69
C GLU A 90 -7.35 -1.16 4.89
N GLN A 91 -8.61 -1.63 4.88
CA GLN A 91 -9.76 -0.76 5.17
C GLN A 91 -9.73 -0.24 6.61
N CYS A 92 -9.34 -1.08 7.56
CA CYS A 92 -9.18 -0.69 8.96
C CYS A 92 -8.09 0.37 9.13
N LEU A 93 -6.89 0.12 8.57
CA LEU A 93 -5.78 1.08 8.58
C LEU A 93 -6.14 2.39 7.88
N GLY A 94 -6.85 2.33 6.75
CA GLY A 94 -7.29 3.51 6.02
C GLY A 94 -8.22 4.40 6.85
N LYS A 95 -9.14 3.81 7.63
CA LYS A 95 -9.98 4.56 8.57
C LYS A 95 -9.16 5.20 9.69
N LEU A 96 -8.25 4.43 10.30
CA LEU A 96 -7.36 4.95 11.35
C LEU A 96 -6.50 6.11 10.84
N PHE A 97 -6.00 6.04 9.60
CA PHE A 97 -5.19 7.11 9.00
C PHE A 97 -6.03 8.37 8.75
N ALA A 98 -7.29 8.21 8.30
CA ALA A 98 -8.21 9.32 8.13
C ALA A 98 -8.56 9.98 9.48
N ASP A 99 -8.84 9.18 10.50
CA ASP A 99 -9.20 9.66 11.84
C ASP A 99 -8.02 10.37 12.53
N ALA A 100 -6.80 9.88 12.33
CA ALA A 100 -5.59 10.46 12.90
C ALA A 100 -4.98 11.61 12.06
N ASN A 101 -5.61 11.98 10.94
CA ASN A 101 -5.14 12.99 9.99
C ASN A 101 -3.65 12.80 9.60
N VAL A 102 -3.27 11.56 9.28
CA VAL A 102 -1.89 11.19 8.97
C VAL A 102 -1.41 11.91 7.71
N SER A 103 -0.29 12.61 7.80
CA SER A 103 0.43 13.20 6.67
C SER A 103 1.70 12.44 6.36
N LEU A 104 2.07 12.41 5.07
CA LEU A 104 3.35 11.91 4.61
C LEU A 104 4.32 13.08 4.48
N HIS A 105 5.47 12.99 5.13
CA HIS A 105 6.57 13.96 5.03
C HIS A 105 7.80 13.24 4.46
N PRO A 106 8.01 13.27 3.12
CA PRO A 106 9.18 12.70 2.49
C PRO A 106 10.47 13.35 3.02
N MET A 107 11.53 12.56 3.25
CA MET A 107 12.74 13.03 3.93
C MET A 107 13.90 13.39 2.97
N GLU A 108 13.65 13.43 1.67
CA GLU A 108 14.69 13.66 0.65
C GLU A 108 15.35 15.03 0.76
N GLN A 109 14.61 16.03 1.26
CA GLN A 109 15.09 17.40 1.47
C GLN A 109 15.40 17.70 2.95
N VAL A 110 15.25 16.70 3.82
CA VAL A 110 15.42 16.85 5.25
C VAL A 110 16.86 16.57 5.63
N GLU A 111 17.49 17.54 6.28
CA GLU A 111 18.83 17.40 6.83
C GLU A 111 18.81 17.16 8.34
N THR A 112 19.93 16.66 8.86
CA THR A 112 20.11 16.40 10.29
C THR A 112 21.06 17.37 10.97
N VAL A 113 20.74 17.71 12.21
CA VAL A 113 21.59 18.47 13.14
C VAL A 113 21.66 17.69 14.45
N PHE A 114 22.88 17.40 14.91
CA PHE A 114 23.11 16.75 16.19
C PHE A 114 23.42 17.79 17.26
N LEU A 115 22.65 17.78 18.35
CA LEU A 115 22.87 18.59 19.52
C LEU A 115 23.38 17.70 20.66
N SER A 116 24.65 17.86 21.04
CA SER A 116 25.23 17.16 22.19
C SER A 116 24.61 17.68 23.49
N VAL A 117 23.93 16.81 24.22
CA VAL A 117 23.17 17.17 25.43
C VAL A 117 23.35 16.08 26.49
N PRO A 118 23.72 16.44 27.73
CA PRO A 118 23.75 15.50 28.85
C PRO A 118 22.40 14.80 29.04
N SER A 119 22.42 13.49 29.32
CA SER A 119 21.22 12.65 29.32
C SER A 119 20.09 13.15 30.23
N HIS A 120 20.42 13.82 31.34
CA HIS A 120 19.44 14.37 32.29
C HIS A 120 18.71 15.64 31.77
N MET A 121 19.25 16.33 30.76
CA MET A 121 18.67 17.56 30.19
C MET A 121 17.89 17.30 28.89
N GLN A 122 18.04 16.13 28.28
CA GLN A 122 17.45 15.83 26.98
C GLN A 122 15.92 15.97 26.98
N GLU A 123 15.26 15.45 28.02
CA GLU A 123 13.79 15.51 28.15
C GLU A 123 13.29 16.95 28.30
N LEU A 124 13.97 17.74 29.14
CA LEU A 124 13.62 19.14 29.35
C LEU A 124 13.79 19.96 28.06
N LEU A 125 14.88 19.76 27.33
CA LEU A 125 15.12 20.44 26.07
C LEU A 125 14.12 20.01 24.99
N LEU A 126 13.77 18.73 24.91
CA LEU A 126 12.74 18.24 23.99
C LEU A 126 11.40 18.93 24.23
N HIS A 127 10.92 18.93 25.49
CA HIS A 127 9.69 19.62 25.86
C HIS A 127 9.78 21.14 25.58
N THR A 128 10.95 21.74 25.82
CA THR A 128 11.13 23.18 25.56
C THR A 128 11.09 23.49 24.06
N PHE A 129 11.66 22.63 23.20
CA PHE A 129 11.58 22.80 21.75
C PHE A 129 10.15 22.66 21.24
N GLU A 130 9.38 21.69 21.75
CA GLU A 130 7.98 21.48 21.35
C GLU A 130 7.06 22.65 21.72
N GLN A 131 7.32 23.33 22.84
CA GLN A 131 6.52 24.46 23.32
C GLN A 131 7.01 25.82 22.80
N SER A 132 8.13 25.89 22.08
CA SER A 132 8.76 27.15 21.69
C SER A 132 8.41 27.56 20.27
N ASP A 133 7.74 28.69 20.13
CA ASP A 133 7.46 29.33 18.84
C ASP A 133 8.75 29.70 18.07
N LEU A 134 9.89 29.82 18.75
CA LEU A 134 11.18 30.12 18.13
C LEU A 134 11.60 29.07 17.10
N PHE A 135 11.21 27.81 17.33
CA PHE A 135 11.53 26.67 16.47
C PHE A 135 10.35 26.21 15.62
N ALA A 136 9.21 26.90 15.69
CA ALA A 136 8.03 26.57 14.89
C ALA A 136 8.36 26.63 13.40
N GLY A 137 8.08 25.53 12.69
CA GLY A 137 8.39 25.38 11.26
C GLY A 137 9.88 25.22 10.92
N GLN A 138 10.77 25.28 11.91
CA GLN A 138 12.21 25.05 11.72
C GLN A 138 12.61 23.61 12.01
N ILE A 139 11.91 22.96 12.92
CA ILE A 139 12.14 21.57 13.32
C ILE A 139 10.98 20.72 12.81
N LEU A 140 11.30 19.71 12.02
CA LEU A 140 10.32 18.72 11.57
C LEU A 140 10.06 17.69 12.67
N THR A 141 11.13 17.13 13.25
CA THR A 141 11.05 16.17 14.35
C THR A 141 12.39 16.06 15.09
N ILE A 142 12.35 15.52 16.31
CA ILE A 142 13.52 15.33 17.16
C ILE A 142 13.52 13.89 17.68
N VAL A 143 14.69 13.24 17.57
CA VAL A 143 14.92 11.91 18.12
C VAL A 143 15.93 12.00 19.26
N ARG A 144 15.58 11.44 20.41
CA ARG A 144 16.50 11.32 21.54
C ARG A 144 17.54 10.23 21.26
N THR A 145 18.80 10.52 21.56
CA THR A 145 19.93 9.59 21.41
C THR A 145 20.70 9.47 22.73
N SER A 146 21.64 8.53 22.82
CA SER A 146 22.43 8.33 24.05
C SER A 146 23.17 9.61 24.51
N ASN A 147 23.69 10.37 23.55
CA ASN A 147 24.58 11.52 23.82
C ASN A 147 23.97 12.87 23.44
N GLY A 148 22.68 12.93 23.09
CA GLY A 148 22.08 14.18 22.66
C GLY A 148 20.73 14.04 21.95
N LEU A 149 20.41 15.05 21.17
CA LEU A 149 19.20 15.14 20.35
C LEU A 149 19.58 15.18 18.87
N LEU A 150 18.94 14.35 18.06
CA LEU A 150 19.05 14.39 16.60
C LEU A 150 17.83 15.12 16.05
N ILE A 151 18.06 16.29 15.49
CA ILE A 151 17.02 17.17 14.96
C ILE A 151 16.97 17.01 13.44
N TYR A 152 15.76 16.87 12.92
CA TYR A 152 15.45 16.83 11.50
C TYR A 152 14.82 18.16 11.06
N THR A 153 15.32 18.74 9.98
CA THR A 153 14.91 20.07 9.50
C THR A 153 15.02 20.18 7.98
N GLU A 154 14.17 20.99 7.37
CA GLU A 154 14.26 21.36 5.95
C GLU A 154 15.20 22.55 5.72
N ASP A 155 15.45 23.39 6.76
CA ASP A 155 16.39 24.52 6.69
C ASP A 155 17.46 24.43 7.78
N LYS A 156 18.46 23.61 7.48
CA LYS A 156 19.63 23.44 8.35
C LYS A 156 20.39 24.73 8.59
N LYS A 157 20.50 25.62 7.59
CA LYS A 157 21.30 26.85 7.72
C LYS A 157 20.67 27.79 8.73
N GLN A 158 19.36 27.98 8.64
CA GLN A 158 18.61 28.80 9.57
C GLN A 158 18.62 28.19 10.98
N LEU A 159 18.40 26.88 11.11
CA LEU A 159 18.45 26.19 12.40
C LEU A 159 19.84 26.32 13.06
N LEU A 160 20.92 26.09 12.31
CA LEU A 160 22.29 26.23 12.84
C LEU A 160 22.60 27.67 13.26
N SER A 161 22.17 28.67 12.49
CA SER A 161 22.34 30.08 12.85
C SER A 161 21.65 30.40 14.18
N LEU A 162 20.43 29.91 14.35
CA LEU A 162 19.62 30.13 15.55
C LEU A 162 20.20 29.42 16.78
N LEU A 163 20.59 28.15 16.64
CA LEU A 163 21.24 27.38 17.72
C LEU A 163 22.57 28.01 18.13
N ASN A 164 23.42 28.38 17.16
CA ASN A 164 24.70 29.05 17.46
C ASN A 164 24.51 30.38 18.17
N ARG A 165 23.47 31.15 17.81
CA ARG A 165 23.15 32.39 18.53
C ARG A 165 22.81 32.10 19.99
N LEU A 166 22.01 31.07 20.28
CA LEU A 166 21.64 30.72 21.66
C LEU A 166 22.83 30.18 22.47
N ILE A 167 23.72 29.40 21.84
CA ILE A 167 24.92 28.86 22.49
C ILE A 167 25.92 29.98 22.82
N ASN A 168 26.11 30.92 21.89
CA ASN A 168 27.13 31.98 22.01
C ASN A 168 26.58 33.29 22.63
N GLN A 169 25.34 33.30 23.12
CA GLN A 169 24.76 34.45 23.81
C GLN A 169 25.21 34.59 25.28
N GLN A 170 26.28 33.89 25.67
CA GLN A 170 26.95 34.02 26.97
C GLN A 170 28.08 35.03 26.94
#